data_AF-A0A0D3JQZ2-F1
#
_entry.id   AF-A0A0D3JQZ2-F1
#
_cell.length_a   1.000
_cell.length_b   1.000
_cell.length_c   1.000
_cell.angle_alpha   90.00
_cell.angle_beta   90.00
_cell.angle_gamma   90.00
#
_symmetry.space_group_name_H-M   'P 1'
#
loop_
_entity.id
_entity.type
_entity.pdbx_description
1 polymer ?
#
loop_
_entity_poly.entity_id
_entity_poly.type
_entity_poly.pdbx_seq_one_letter_code
_entity_poly.pdbx_strand_id
1 'polypeptide(L)'
;MVGGSPADVADASVFIEAWSKKVVHCGPVGAGDATKSINNVLNSAHLLLATEGMLALKKYGVQPSTALEAINGGSGMSLQTTRLPDNVLSRKFAYGFALGLMRKDCKIAGGLVASQTPSATLIPRVVDLLGEAEAAFGPDADYTQIAQLLEDRAGVTLG
;
A
#
# COMPACT_ATOMS: atom_id res chain seq x y z
N MET A 1 -5.21 15.30 2.71
CA MET A 1 -3.90 15.77 2.23
C MET A 1 -4.21 16.77 1.13
N VAL A 2 -3.86 18.04 1.31
CA VAL A 2 -4.24 19.14 0.40
C VAL A 2 -2.99 19.95 0.06
N GLY A 3 -2.80 20.26 -1.22
CA GLY A 3 -1.75 21.17 -1.69
C GLY A 3 -2.36 22.45 -2.23
N GLY A 4 -1.74 23.60 -1.98
CA GLY A 4 -2.22 24.91 -2.39
C GLY A 4 -1.55 26.03 -1.59
N SER A 5 -1.85 27.29 -1.92
CA SER A 5 -1.45 28.39 -1.04
C SER A 5 -2.21 28.30 0.30
N PRO A 6 -1.67 28.87 1.40
CA PRO A 6 -2.40 28.88 2.67
C PRO A 6 -3.80 29.50 2.57
N ALA A 7 -3.97 30.53 1.75
CA ALA A 7 -5.27 31.18 1.51
C ALA A 7 -6.24 30.22 0.79
N ASP A 8 -5.83 29.63 -0.34
CA ASP A 8 -6.69 28.70 -1.09
C ASP A 8 -7.08 27.48 -0.25
N VAL A 9 -6.14 26.98 0.58
CA VAL A 9 -6.41 25.83 1.45
C VAL A 9 -7.39 26.21 2.56
N ALA A 10 -7.26 27.39 3.15
CA ALA A 10 -8.21 27.87 4.16
C ALA A 10 -9.62 28.01 3.57
N ASP A 11 -9.73 28.62 2.39
CA ASP A 11 -11.01 28.82 1.70
C ASP A 11 -11.64 27.47 1.30
N ALA A 12 -10.86 26.54 0.74
CA ALA A 12 -11.34 25.22 0.34
C ALA A 12 -11.69 24.31 1.54
N SER A 13 -11.02 24.47 2.69
CA SER A 13 -11.21 23.61 3.86
C SER A 13 -12.64 23.66 4.40
N VAL A 14 -13.30 24.82 4.32
CA VAL A 14 -14.71 24.99 4.71
C VAL A 14 -15.63 23.99 4.00
N PHE A 15 -15.33 23.65 2.74
CA PHE A 15 -16.10 22.67 1.98
C PHE A 15 -15.59 21.24 2.19
N ILE A 16 -14.26 21.04 2.22
CA ILE A 16 -13.66 19.71 2.35
C ILE A 16 -14.02 19.06 3.69
N GLU A 17 -14.15 19.84 4.76
CA GLU A 17 -14.52 19.35 6.09
C GLU A 17 -15.93 18.75 6.15
N ALA A 18 -16.80 19.03 5.17
CA ALA A 18 -18.12 18.41 5.09
C ALA A 18 -18.07 16.88 4.86
N TRP A 19 -17.00 16.36 4.26
CA TRP A 19 -16.83 14.92 3.99
C TRP A 19 -15.50 14.35 4.47
N SER A 20 -14.61 15.17 5.02
CA SER A 20 -13.31 14.74 5.52
C SER A 20 -13.21 14.92 7.02
N LYS A 21 -12.88 13.83 7.74
CA LYS A 21 -12.59 13.88 9.18
C LYS A 21 -11.32 14.68 9.50
N LYS A 22 -10.37 14.77 8.56
CA LYS A 22 -9.08 15.41 8.79
C LYS A 22 -8.56 16.06 7.52
N VAL A 23 -8.31 17.37 7.59
CA VAL A 23 -7.61 18.13 6.55
C VAL A 23 -6.18 18.40 7.02
N VAL A 24 -5.22 18.23 6.12
CA VAL A 24 -3.80 18.51 6.37
C VAL A 24 -3.27 19.26 5.17
N HIS A 25 -2.81 20.49 5.38
CA HIS A 25 -2.11 21.28 4.38
C HIS A 25 -0.68 20.72 4.23
N CYS A 26 -0.40 20.13 3.07
CA CYS A 26 0.84 19.42 2.78
C CYS A 26 1.90 20.32 2.12
N GLY A 27 1.56 21.56 1.76
CA GLY A 27 2.45 22.49 1.08
C GLY A 27 1.83 23.09 -0.19
N PRO A 28 2.64 23.50 -1.18
CA PRO A 28 2.15 24.17 -2.39
C PRO A 28 1.33 23.22 -3.28
N VAL A 29 0.85 23.74 -4.42
CA VAL A 29 0.16 22.95 -5.44
C VAL A 29 0.99 21.70 -5.80
N GLY A 30 0.31 20.54 -5.85
CA GLY A 30 0.94 19.23 -6.08
C GLY A 30 1.45 18.51 -4.82
N ALA A 31 1.66 19.20 -3.70
CA ALA A 31 2.17 18.57 -2.48
C ALA A 31 1.19 17.55 -1.87
N GLY A 32 -0.12 17.79 -2.02
CA GLY A 32 -1.17 16.85 -1.61
C GLY A 32 -1.07 15.52 -2.36
N ASP A 33 -0.92 15.57 -3.68
CA ASP A 33 -0.80 14.38 -4.54
C ASP A 33 0.49 13.62 -4.27
N ALA A 34 1.62 14.33 -4.14
CA ALA A 34 2.91 13.73 -3.78
C ALA A 34 2.86 13.02 -2.42
N THR A 35 2.22 13.64 -1.42
CA THR A 35 2.05 13.04 -0.09
C THR A 35 1.15 11.80 -0.17
N LYS A 36 0.05 11.87 -0.92
CA LYS A 36 -0.88 10.76 -1.11
C LYS A 36 -0.22 9.58 -1.86
N SER A 37 0.58 9.86 -2.89
CA SER A 37 1.27 8.81 -3.63
C SER A 37 2.27 8.06 -2.75
N ILE A 38 3.06 8.78 -1.93
CA ILE A 38 3.99 8.15 -0.99
C ILE A 38 3.25 7.32 0.06
N ASN A 39 2.15 7.83 0.62
CA ASN A 39 1.30 7.04 1.52
C ASN A 39 0.84 5.71 0.89
N ASN A 40 0.42 5.74 -0.37
CA ASN A 40 -0.05 4.53 -1.07
C ASN A 40 1.09 3.55 -1.40
N VAL A 41 2.29 4.05 -1.72
CA VAL A 41 3.47 3.20 -1.90
C VAL A 41 3.88 2.54 -0.59
N LEU A 42 3.84 3.25 0.54
CA LEU A 42 4.10 2.67 1.87
C LEU A 42 3.07 1.59 2.21
N ASN A 43 1.79 1.86 1.93
CA ASN A 43 0.73 0.88 2.13
C ASN A 43 0.96 -0.41 1.31
N SER A 44 1.38 -0.29 0.06
CA SER A 44 1.72 -1.43 -0.80
C SER A 44 3.00 -2.15 -0.33
N ALA A 45 4.03 -1.41 0.06
CA ALA A 45 5.28 -1.95 0.58
C ALA A 45 5.05 -2.77 1.86
N HIS A 46 4.23 -2.27 2.79
CA HIS A 46 3.89 -3.00 4.00
C HIS A 46 3.17 -4.31 3.70
N LEU A 47 2.28 -4.35 2.70
CA LEU A 47 1.58 -5.57 2.31
C LEU A 47 2.56 -6.60 1.72
N LEU A 48 3.43 -6.16 0.82
CA LEU A 48 4.46 -7.01 0.22
C LEU A 48 5.37 -7.61 1.29
N LEU A 49 5.93 -6.77 2.18
CA LEU A 49 6.80 -7.23 3.27
C LEU A 49 6.10 -8.18 4.23
N ALA A 50 4.85 -7.85 4.63
CA ALA A 50 4.07 -8.73 5.49
C ALA A 50 3.79 -10.08 4.81
N THR A 51 3.49 -10.07 3.51
CA THR A 51 3.26 -11.29 2.72
C THR A 51 4.53 -12.14 2.64
N GLU A 52 5.67 -11.56 2.26
CA GLU A 52 6.96 -12.29 2.20
C GLU A 52 7.34 -12.89 3.56
N GLY A 53 7.21 -12.10 4.64
CA GLY A 53 7.48 -12.57 5.99
C GLY A 53 6.55 -13.72 6.42
N MET A 54 5.26 -13.62 6.13
CA MET A 54 4.30 -14.69 6.44
C MET A 54 4.53 -15.95 5.60
N LEU A 55 4.96 -15.81 4.34
CA LEU A 55 5.29 -16.95 3.49
C LEU A 55 6.51 -17.69 4.04
N ALA A 56 7.54 -16.95 4.46
CA ALA A 56 8.73 -17.52 5.09
C ALA A 56 8.37 -18.27 6.39
N LEU A 57 7.56 -17.65 7.25
CA LEU A 57 7.11 -18.28 8.49
C LEU A 57 6.24 -19.51 8.25
N LYS A 58 5.33 -19.48 7.27
CA LYS A 58 4.52 -20.65 6.90
C LYS A 58 5.39 -21.81 6.45
N LYS A 59 6.41 -21.55 5.61
CA LYS A 59 7.40 -22.57 5.19
C LYS A 59 8.23 -23.10 6.35
N TYR A 60 8.50 -22.26 7.34
CA TYR A 60 9.18 -22.65 8.57
C TYR A 60 8.28 -23.44 9.55
N GLY A 61 6.99 -23.57 9.25
CA GLY A 61 6.02 -24.31 10.08
C GLY A 61 5.27 -23.45 11.11
N VAL A 62 5.40 -22.12 11.04
CA VAL A 62 4.66 -21.19 11.90
C VAL A 62 3.36 -20.79 11.21
N GLN A 63 2.24 -20.92 11.92
CA GLN A 63 0.94 -20.51 11.39
C GLN A 63 0.86 -18.98 11.22
N PRO A 64 0.53 -18.48 10.01
CA PRO A 64 0.50 -17.03 9.75
C PRO A 64 -0.43 -16.24 10.67
N SER A 65 -1.59 -16.80 11.05
CA SER A 65 -2.52 -16.14 11.98
C SER A 65 -1.90 -15.91 13.36
N THR A 66 -1.23 -16.92 13.92
CA THR A 66 -0.50 -16.82 15.19
C THR A 66 0.68 -15.86 15.10
N ALA A 67 1.42 -15.87 13.99
CA ALA A 67 2.51 -14.92 13.77
C ALA A 67 1.98 -13.47 13.72
N LEU A 68 0.87 -13.22 13.02
CA LEU A 68 0.27 -11.89 12.93
C LEU A 68 -0.26 -11.40 14.28
N GLU A 69 -0.80 -12.28 15.12
CA GLU A 69 -1.20 -11.94 16.50
C GLU A 69 -0.01 -11.39 17.28
N ALA A 70 1.13 -12.09 17.28
CA ALA A 70 2.34 -11.65 17.96
C ALA A 70 2.92 -10.36 17.36
N ILE A 71 3.00 -10.26 16.03
CA ILE A 71 3.55 -9.09 15.33
C ILE A 71 2.69 -7.85 15.57
N ASN A 72 1.37 -7.98 15.58
CA ASN A 72 0.46 -6.86 15.81
C ASN A 72 0.49 -6.36 17.26
N GLY A 73 1.02 -7.14 18.20
CA GLY A 73 1.35 -6.69 19.56
C GLY A 73 2.71 -5.99 19.69
N GLY A 74 3.53 -5.98 18.63
CA GLY A 74 4.90 -5.45 18.62
C GLY A 74 5.11 -4.29 17.65
N SER A 75 6.37 -3.87 17.52
CA SER A 75 6.78 -2.76 16.64
C SER A 75 6.70 -3.08 15.14
N GLY A 76 6.52 -4.35 14.77
CA GLY A 76 6.32 -4.78 13.38
C GLY A 76 4.91 -4.52 12.85
N MET A 77 4.00 -4.00 13.68
CA MET A 77 2.62 -3.72 13.31
C MET A 77 2.53 -2.64 12.22
N SER A 78 1.66 -2.89 11.23
CA SER A 78 1.21 -1.90 10.26
C SER A 78 -0.29 -2.07 9.97
N LEU A 79 -0.87 -1.14 9.21
CA LEU A 79 -2.24 -1.32 8.70
C LEU A 79 -2.39 -2.64 7.92
N GLN A 80 -1.34 -3.07 7.23
CA GLN A 80 -1.43 -4.27 6.40
C GLN A 80 -1.36 -5.54 7.25
N THR A 81 -0.52 -5.62 8.28
CA THR A 81 -0.48 -6.80 9.18
C THR A 81 -1.78 -6.99 9.95
N THR A 82 -2.51 -5.91 10.25
CA THR A 82 -3.84 -6.00 10.89
C THR A 82 -4.95 -6.41 9.92
N ARG A 83 -4.82 -6.11 8.62
CA ARG A 83 -5.81 -6.44 7.57
C ARG A 83 -5.52 -7.74 6.82
N LEU A 84 -4.29 -8.24 6.87
CA LEU A 84 -3.86 -9.45 6.17
C LEU A 84 -4.73 -10.68 6.50
N PRO A 85 -5.20 -10.90 7.76
CA PRO A 85 -6.13 -11.98 8.06
C PRO A 85 -7.42 -11.92 7.23
N ASP A 86 -8.05 -10.74 7.17
CA ASP A 86 -9.35 -10.57 6.51
C ASP A 86 -9.26 -10.43 5.00
N ASN A 87 -8.15 -9.96 4.46
CA ASN A 87 -7.99 -9.74 3.02
C ASN A 87 -7.27 -10.89 2.31
N VAL A 88 -6.23 -11.47 2.91
CA VAL A 88 -5.35 -12.45 2.24
C VAL A 88 -5.58 -13.86 2.77
N LEU A 89 -5.54 -14.07 4.10
CA LEU A 89 -5.73 -15.41 4.68
C LEU A 89 -7.16 -15.91 4.43
N SER A 90 -8.15 -15.03 4.50
CA SER A 90 -9.55 -15.36 4.21
C SER A 90 -9.82 -15.66 2.72
N ARG A 91 -8.85 -15.38 1.83
CA ARG A 91 -8.97 -15.40 0.36
C ARG A 91 -10.01 -14.43 -0.23
N LYS A 92 -10.54 -13.48 0.54
CA LYS A 92 -11.58 -12.55 0.08
C LYS A 92 -11.05 -11.42 -0.82
N PHE A 93 -9.79 -11.01 -0.64
CA PHE A 93 -9.18 -9.88 -1.35
C PHE A 93 -10.09 -8.65 -1.41
N ALA A 94 -10.56 -8.20 -0.24
CA ALA A 94 -11.68 -7.26 -0.13
C ALA A 94 -11.28 -5.93 0.52
N TYR A 95 -10.08 -5.41 0.22
CA TYR A 95 -9.72 -4.09 0.72
C TYR A 95 -10.61 -2.99 0.14
N GLY A 96 -11.10 -3.19 -1.09
CA GLY A 96 -12.00 -2.29 -1.80
C GLY A 96 -11.25 -1.24 -2.62
N PHE A 97 -10.05 -1.55 -3.11
CA PHE A 97 -9.29 -0.62 -3.95
C PHE A 97 -8.64 -1.33 -5.13
N ALA A 98 -8.99 -0.86 -6.34
CA ALA A 98 -8.55 -1.47 -7.59
C ALA A 98 -7.02 -1.39 -7.75
N LEU A 99 -6.44 -2.49 -8.23
CA LEU A 99 -5.01 -2.68 -8.44
C LEU A 99 -4.45 -1.65 -9.42
N GLY A 100 -5.17 -1.38 -10.52
CA GLY A 100 -4.77 -0.36 -11.50
C GLY A 100 -4.71 1.05 -10.90
N LEU A 101 -5.64 1.39 -9.99
CA LEU A 101 -5.62 2.67 -9.27
C LEU A 101 -4.45 2.75 -8.29
N MET A 102 -4.20 1.67 -7.53
CA MET A 102 -3.04 1.60 -6.63
C MET A 102 -1.73 1.73 -7.40
N ARG A 103 -1.59 1.00 -8.50
CA ARG A 103 -0.42 1.07 -9.37
C ARG A 103 -0.23 2.49 -9.91
N LYS A 104 -1.29 3.15 -10.38
CA LYS A 104 -1.23 4.54 -10.87
C LYS A 104 -0.64 5.47 -9.80
N ASP A 105 -1.15 5.39 -8.56
CA ASP A 105 -0.65 6.22 -7.46
C ASP A 105 0.82 5.88 -7.13
N CYS A 106 1.17 4.60 -7.13
CA CYS A 106 2.54 4.16 -6.87
C CYS A 106 3.51 4.58 -8.00
N LYS A 107 3.06 4.68 -9.25
CA LYS A 107 3.86 5.25 -10.35
C LYS A 107 4.16 6.74 -10.14
N ILE A 108 3.21 7.51 -9.61
CA ILE A 108 3.44 8.92 -9.25
C ILE A 108 4.52 9.00 -8.16
N ALA A 109 4.43 8.14 -7.14
CA ALA A 109 5.46 8.04 -6.09
C ALA A 109 6.83 7.65 -6.66
N GLY A 110 6.87 6.67 -7.57
CA GLY A 110 8.10 6.25 -8.26
C GLY A 110 8.75 7.38 -9.06
N GLY A 111 7.96 8.17 -9.79
CA GLY A 111 8.47 9.34 -10.52
C GLY A 111 9.04 10.42 -9.59
N LEU A 112 8.36 10.69 -8.48
CA LEU A 112 8.87 11.59 -7.44
C LEU A 112 10.21 11.09 -6.88
N VAL A 113 10.26 9.83 -6.45
CA VAL A 113 11.46 9.20 -5.87
C VAL A 113 12.62 9.17 -6.85
N ALA A 114 12.37 8.87 -8.13
CA ALA A 114 13.42 8.89 -9.15
C ALA A 114 14.02 10.29 -9.32
N SER A 115 13.21 11.34 -9.22
CA SER A 115 13.66 12.73 -9.36
C SER A 115 14.37 13.29 -8.12
N GLN A 116 13.94 12.90 -6.91
CA GLN A 116 14.46 13.48 -5.66
C GLN A 116 15.52 12.59 -4.98
N THR A 117 15.46 11.27 -5.19
CA THR A 117 16.31 10.27 -4.55
C THR A 117 16.68 9.17 -5.56
N PRO A 118 17.51 9.47 -6.57
CA PRO A 118 17.76 8.58 -7.70
C PRO A 118 18.39 7.22 -7.32
N SER A 119 19.01 7.12 -6.14
CA SER A 119 19.59 5.88 -5.62
C SER A 119 18.65 5.05 -4.73
N ALA A 120 17.35 5.41 -4.65
CA ALA A 120 16.37 4.66 -3.89
C ALA A 120 16.13 3.27 -4.51
N THR A 121 16.03 2.23 -3.66
CA THR A 121 15.96 0.84 -4.11
C THR A 121 14.60 0.18 -3.87
N LEU A 122 13.93 0.51 -2.77
CA LEU A 122 12.71 -0.18 -2.35
C LEU A 122 11.47 0.27 -3.10
N ILE A 123 11.25 1.59 -3.21
CA ILE A 123 10.05 2.14 -3.87
C ILE A 123 9.98 1.74 -5.35
N PRO A 124 11.07 1.82 -6.16
CA PRO A 124 11.03 1.33 -7.54
C PRO A 124 10.61 -0.14 -7.61
N ARG A 125 11.13 -0.99 -6.72
CA ARG A 125 10.76 -2.41 -6.69
C ARG A 125 9.28 -2.64 -6.36
N VAL A 126 8.70 -1.85 -5.45
CA VAL A 126 7.26 -1.91 -5.15
C VAL A 126 6.43 -1.56 -6.40
N VAL A 127 6.85 -0.54 -7.16
CA VAL A 127 6.18 -0.13 -8.41
C VAL A 127 6.25 -1.24 -9.46
N ASP A 128 7.40 -1.89 -9.61
CA ASP A 128 7.57 -3.00 -10.55
C ASP A 128 6.66 -4.18 -10.20
N LEU A 129 6.62 -4.58 -8.92
CA LEU A 129 5.76 -5.67 -8.44
C LEU A 129 4.27 -5.39 -8.65
N LEU A 130 3.83 -4.14 -8.48
CA LEU A 130 2.47 -3.73 -8.82
C LEU A 130 2.18 -3.82 -10.31
N GLY A 131 3.16 -3.49 -11.16
CA GLY A 131 3.04 -3.66 -12.62
C GLY A 131 2.92 -5.12 -13.03
N GLU A 132 3.71 -6.00 -12.41
CA GLU A 132 3.63 -7.45 -12.62
C GLU A 132 2.28 -8.01 -12.16
N ALA A 133 1.78 -7.58 -11.01
CA ALA A 133 0.48 -8.01 -10.50
C ALA A 133 -0.67 -7.50 -11.38
N GLU A 134 -0.63 -6.24 -11.85
CA GLU A 134 -1.64 -5.69 -12.78
C GLU A 134 -1.66 -6.49 -14.09
N ALA A 135 -0.49 -6.90 -14.60
CA ALA A 135 -0.39 -7.75 -15.78
C ALA A 135 -0.97 -9.16 -15.56
N ALA A 136 -0.83 -9.71 -14.36
CA ALA A 136 -1.31 -11.06 -14.02
C ALA A 136 -2.82 -11.11 -13.72
N PHE A 137 -3.35 -10.11 -13.02
CA PHE A 137 -4.72 -10.15 -12.46
C PHE A 137 -5.67 -9.13 -13.09
N GLY A 138 -5.17 -8.22 -13.90
CA GLY A 138 -5.94 -7.13 -14.49
C GLY A 138 -6.10 -5.92 -13.57
N PRO A 139 -6.47 -4.75 -14.14
CA PRO A 139 -6.53 -3.48 -13.39
C PRO A 139 -7.69 -3.42 -12.39
N ASP A 140 -8.76 -4.18 -12.59
CA ASP A 140 -9.96 -4.18 -11.75
C ASP A 140 -9.87 -5.13 -10.55
N ALA A 141 -8.83 -5.96 -10.49
CA ALA A 141 -8.50 -6.78 -9.33
C ALA A 141 -8.36 -5.92 -8.06
N ASP A 142 -8.64 -6.48 -6.88
CA ASP A 142 -8.31 -5.76 -5.64
C ASP A 142 -6.79 -5.70 -5.48
N TYR A 143 -6.24 -4.57 -5.05
CA TYR A 143 -4.79 -4.41 -4.99
C TYR A 143 -4.13 -5.41 -4.03
N THR A 144 -4.88 -5.97 -3.06
CA THR A 144 -4.35 -7.01 -2.16
C THR A 144 -4.03 -8.31 -2.87
N GLN A 145 -4.52 -8.52 -4.10
CA GLN A 145 -4.14 -9.65 -4.95
C GLN A 145 -2.66 -9.63 -5.36
N ILE A 146 -1.93 -8.53 -5.16
CA ILE A 146 -0.46 -8.55 -5.26
C ILE A 146 0.18 -9.59 -4.33
N ALA A 147 -0.48 -9.96 -3.23
CA ALA A 147 -0.02 -11.05 -2.37
C ALA A 147 -0.01 -12.40 -3.10
N GLN A 148 -0.95 -12.65 -4.01
CA GLN A 148 -1.03 -13.90 -4.79
C GLN A 148 0.18 -14.04 -5.72
N LEU A 149 0.67 -12.95 -6.31
CA LEU A 149 1.90 -12.95 -7.09
C LEU A 149 3.09 -13.50 -6.27
N LEU A 150 3.16 -13.17 -4.98
CA LEU A 150 4.20 -13.66 -4.08
C LEU A 150 3.95 -15.10 -3.63
N GLU A 151 2.70 -15.49 -3.40
CA GLU A 151 2.30 -16.87 -3.12
C GLU A 151 2.70 -17.81 -4.26
N ASP A 152 2.40 -17.43 -5.50
CA ASP A 152 2.74 -18.18 -6.71
C ASP A 152 4.25 -18.38 -6.85
N ARG A 153 5.04 -17.32 -6.61
CA ARG A 153 6.51 -17.37 -6.61
C ARG A 153 7.07 -18.25 -5.49
N ALA A 154 6.42 -18.24 -4.34
CA ALA A 154 6.82 -19.04 -3.19
C ALA A 154 6.36 -20.50 -3.31
N GLY A 155 5.42 -20.82 -4.20
CA GLY A 155 4.80 -22.15 -4.28
C GLY A 155 4.01 -22.50 -3.01
N VAL A 156 3.52 -21.51 -2.27
CA VAL A 156 2.72 -21.71 -1.06
C VAL A 156 1.72 -20.57 -0.88
N THR A 157 0.48 -20.91 -0.57
CA THR A 157 -0.60 -19.95 -0.27
C THR A 157 -0.63 -19.66 1.22
N LEU A 158 -0.96 -18.44 1.66
CA LEU A 158 -1.07 -18.07 3.08
C LEU A 158 -2.37 -18.50 3.73
N GLY A 159 -3.48 -18.43 2.98
CA GLY A 159 -4.79 -18.94 3.42
C GLY A 159 -4.87 -20.47 3.54
#